data_AF-A0A5C8PVJ6-F1
#
_entry.id   AF-A0A5C8PVJ6-F1
#
_cell.length_a   1.000
_cell.length_b   1.000
_cell.length_c   1.000
_cell.angle_alpha   90.00
_cell.angle_beta   90.00
_cell.angle_gamma   90.00
#
_symmetry.space_group_name_H-M   'P 1'
#
loop_
_entity.id
_entity.type
_entity.pdbx_description
1 polymer ?
#
loop_
_entity_poly.entity_id
_entity_poly.type
_entity_poly.pdbx_seq_one_letter_code
_entity_poly.pdbx_strand_id
1 'polypeptide(L)'
;MRMIAAAIVLASAFVGTVAQAQTPRSDLAQACSQEARRQSLSGDALTEFMNRCWAGQVAVPSVMNPPQSCEDQARTLSGEDKVRFVRDCNARSPAAAPMPQSCEDQARTLSGEDKARFMRNCTARK
;
A
#
# COMPACT_ATOMS: atom_id res chain seq x y z
N MET A 1 -18.47 -44.45 -42.92
CA MET A 1 -19.46 -43.47 -43.43
C MET A 1 -20.44 -43.12 -42.32
N ARG A 2 -20.56 -41.81 -42.03
CA ARG A 2 -21.73 -41.06 -41.53
C ARG A 2 -21.41 -40.12 -40.36
N MET A 3 -20.91 -38.97 -40.80
CA MET A 3 -21.20 -37.58 -40.40
C MET A 3 -20.91 -37.14 -38.95
N ILE A 4 -19.86 -36.34 -38.88
CA ILE A 4 -19.32 -35.61 -37.74
C ILE A 4 -20.35 -34.58 -37.26
N ALA A 5 -20.59 -34.60 -35.94
CA ALA A 5 -21.42 -33.65 -35.21
C ALA A 5 -20.82 -32.23 -35.30
N ALA A 6 -21.55 -31.33 -35.95
CA ALA A 6 -21.30 -29.89 -35.89
C ALA A 6 -22.29 -29.27 -34.91
N ALA A 7 -21.86 -29.07 -33.67
CA ALA A 7 -22.50 -28.18 -32.71
C ALA A 7 -21.41 -27.26 -32.14
N ILE A 8 -21.07 -26.23 -32.92
CA ILE A 8 -20.25 -25.12 -32.47
C ILE A 8 -21.10 -24.32 -31.50
N VAL A 9 -20.99 -24.62 -30.21
CA VAL A 9 -21.48 -23.74 -29.14
C VAL A 9 -20.32 -22.84 -28.74
N LEU A 10 -20.15 -21.75 -29.50
CA LEU A 10 -19.41 -20.56 -29.09
C LEU A 10 -20.22 -19.86 -27.99
N ALA A 11 -20.11 -20.36 -26.76
CA ALA A 11 -20.53 -19.62 -25.57
C ALA A 11 -19.27 -19.14 -24.85
N SER A 12 -18.85 -17.97 -25.31
CA SER A 12 -17.94 -17.00 -24.68
C SER A 12 -17.72 -17.22 -23.19
N ALA A 13 -16.44 -17.43 -22.85
CA ALA A 13 -15.90 -17.32 -21.52
C ALA A 13 -16.26 -15.96 -20.90
N PHE A 14 -17.22 -15.96 -19.97
CA PHE A 14 -17.34 -14.90 -18.99
C PHE A 14 -16.50 -15.29 -17.77
N VAL A 15 -15.17 -15.10 -17.90
CA VAL A 15 -14.30 -14.90 -16.74
C VAL A 15 -14.59 -13.48 -16.24
N GLY A 16 -15.69 -13.36 -15.50
CA GLY A 16 -16.07 -12.14 -14.80
C GLY A 16 -15.35 -12.08 -13.46
N THR A 17 -14.03 -11.95 -13.47
CA THR A 17 -13.27 -11.47 -12.30
C THR A 17 -13.67 -10.01 -12.05
N VAL A 18 -14.67 -9.80 -11.20
CA VAL A 18 -14.99 -8.46 -10.69
C VAL A 18 -14.39 -8.30 -9.30
N ALA A 19 -13.16 -7.79 -9.34
CA ALA A 19 -12.58 -6.87 -8.38
C ALA A 19 -12.88 -7.13 -6.90
N GLN A 20 -12.10 -8.03 -6.27
CA GLN A 20 -11.72 -7.73 -4.89
C GLN A 20 -11.00 -6.39 -4.94
N ALA A 21 -11.58 -5.37 -4.32
CA ALA A 21 -10.96 -4.07 -4.11
C ALA A 21 -9.56 -4.29 -3.53
N GLN A 22 -8.54 -4.17 -4.38
CA GLN A 22 -7.15 -4.36 -3.98
C GLN A 22 -6.62 -3.04 -3.43
N THR A 23 -7.15 -2.56 -2.32
CA THR A 23 -6.54 -1.49 -1.51
C THR A 23 -7.00 -1.65 -0.05
N PRO A 24 -6.13 -1.59 0.98
CA PRO A 24 -4.66 -1.56 1.03
C PRO A 24 -4.14 -2.70 1.93
N ARG A 25 -3.54 -3.75 1.35
CA ARG A 25 -2.96 -4.86 2.14
C ARG A 25 -1.94 -4.39 3.20
N SER A 26 -1.23 -3.29 2.92
CA SER A 26 -0.27 -2.68 3.84
C SER A 26 -0.93 -2.01 5.05
N ASP A 27 -2.04 -1.28 4.87
CA ASP A 27 -2.74 -0.64 5.99
C ASP A 27 -3.42 -1.67 6.89
N LEU A 28 -3.96 -2.75 6.31
CA LEU A 28 -4.51 -3.87 7.08
C LEU A 28 -3.41 -4.54 7.92
N ALA A 29 -2.25 -4.83 7.33
CA ALA A 29 -1.13 -5.44 8.06
C ALA A 29 -0.66 -4.55 9.23
N GLN A 30 -0.62 -3.23 9.02
CA GLN A 30 -0.25 -2.28 10.06
C GLN A 30 -1.30 -2.21 11.18
N ALA A 31 -2.59 -2.17 10.83
CA ALA A 31 -3.68 -2.22 11.81
C ALA A 31 -3.68 -3.51 12.63
N CYS A 32 -3.48 -4.67 11.98
CA CYS A 32 -3.31 -5.96 12.65
C CYS A 32 -2.14 -5.92 13.65
N SER A 33 -0.98 -5.40 13.24
CA SER A 33 0.22 -5.32 14.10
C SER A 33 0.02 -4.42 15.33
N GLN A 34 -0.70 -3.31 15.18
CA GLN A 34 -1.03 -2.40 16.27
C GLN A 34 -1.98 -3.05 17.28
N GLU A 35 -3.02 -3.72 16.78
CA GLU A 35 -4.00 -4.37 17.64
C GLU A 35 -3.39 -5.54 18.42
N ALA A 36 -2.52 -6.33 17.79
CA ALA A 36 -1.82 -7.40 18.48
C ALA A 36 -0.89 -6.88 19.59
N ARG A 37 -0.24 -5.73 19.37
CA ARG A 37 0.56 -5.04 20.40
C ARG A 37 -0.30 -4.51 21.54
N ARG A 38 -1.48 -3.94 21.26
CA ARG A 38 -2.44 -3.52 22.30
C ARG A 38 -2.87 -4.68 23.18
N GLN A 39 -3.07 -5.85 22.58
CA GLN A 39 -3.42 -7.08 23.28
C GLN A 39 -2.21 -7.81 23.88
N SER A 40 -1.00 -7.24 23.77
CA SER A 40 0.27 -7.83 24.23
C SER A 40 0.49 -9.27 23.74
N LEU A 41 -0.03 -9.60 22.56
CA LEU A 41 0.07 -10.94 21.98
C LEU A 41 1.52 -11.21 21.56
N SER A 42 2.02 -12.40 21.90
CA SER A 42 3.39 -12.84 21.61
C SER A 42 3.40 -14.33 21.29
N GLY A 43 4.45 -14.81 20.63
CA GLY A 43 4.59 -16.22 20.25
C GLY A 43 3.47 -16.70 19.32
N ASP A 44 2.94 -17.90 19.57
CA ASP A 44 1.91 -18.52 18.74
C ASP A 44 0.60 -17.71 18.68
N ALA A 45 0.23 -17.05 19.79
CA ALA A 45 -0.97 -16.23 19.87
C ALA A 45 -0.92 -15.01 18.94
N LEU A 46 0.27 -14.43 18.74
CA LEU A 46 0.48 -13.34 17.78
C LEU A 46 0.30 -13.84 16.34
N THR A 47 0.89 -14.99 16.03
CA THR A 47 0.85 -15.58 14.68
C THR A 47 -0.57 -15.96 14.28
N GLU A 48 -1.31 -16.60 15.18
CA GLU A 48 -2.71 -16.96 14.95
C GLU A 48 -3.60 -15.72 14.79
N PHE A 49 -3.38 -14.70 15.63
CA PHE A 49 -4.09 -13.43 15.51
C PHE A 49 -3.79 -12.72 14.18
N MET A 50 -2.53 -12.65 13.74
CA MET A 50 -2.16 -12.06 12.44
C MET A 50 -2.86 -12.79 11.29
N ASN A 51 -2.83 -14.13 11.28
CA ASN A 51 -3.47 -14.93 10.24
C ASN A 51 -4.98 -14.69 10.18
N ARG A 52 -5.66 -14.69 11.33
CA ARG A 52 -7.09 -14.39 11.42
C ARG A 52 -7.39 -12.94 11.01
N CYS A 53 -6.51 -12.00 11.35
CA CYS A 53 -6.66 -10.60 11.00
C CYS A 53 -6.50 -10.37 9.49
N TRP A 54 -5.52 -11.02 8.84
CA TRP A 54 -5.35 -10.98 7.38
C TRP A 54 -6.48 -11.69 6.64
N ALA A 55 -7.09 -12.70 7.26
CA ALA A 55 -8.28 -13.36 6.76
C ALA A 55 -9.58 -12.55 6.98
N GLY A 56 -9.52 -11.37 7.59
CA GLY A 56 -10.69 -10.53 7.88
C GLY A 56 -11.61 -11.10 8.96
N GLN A 57 -11.14 -12.07 9.74
CA GLN A 57 -11.90 -12.73 10.82
C GLN A 57 -11.75 -12.01 12.17
N VAL A 58 -11.00 -10.92 12.19
CA VAL A 58 -10.85 -10.03 13.35
C VAL A 58 -11.28 -8.64 12.91
N ALA A 59 -12.23 -8.07 13.64
CA ALA A 59 -12.61 -6.68 13.48
C ALA A 59 -11.49 -5.80 14.04
N VAL A 60 -10.50 -5.49 13.22
CA VAL A 60 -9.56 -4.41 13.52
C VAL A 60 -10.22 -3.08 13.17
N PRO A 61 -10.13 -2.07 14.04
CA PRO A 61 -10.52 -0.72 13.67
C PRO A 61 -9.70 -0.37 12.44
N SER A 62 -10.38 -0.28 11.29
CA SER A 62 -9.73 0.12 10.06
C SER A 62 -9.25 1.53 10.31
N VAL A 63 -7.94 1.67 10.52
CA VAL A 63 -7.27 2.96 10.42
C VAL A 63 -7.32 3.29 8.93
N MET A 64 -8.49 3.70 8.46
CA MET A 64 -8.65 4.52 7.28
C MET A 64 -8.00 5.87 7.64
N ASN A 65 -6.69 5.86 7.76
CA ASN A 65 -5.91 7.07 7.76
C ASN A 65 -4.96 6.93 6.58
N PRO A 66 -5.04 7.81 5.57
CA PRO A 66 -4.03 7.86 4.52
C PRO A 66 -2.64 7.95 5.16
N PRO A 67 -1.54 7.63 4.45
CA PRO A 67 -0.20 7.68 5.01
C PRO A 67 -0.02 9.01 5.76
N GLN A 68 -0.04 8.95 7.09
CA GLN A 68 0.00 10.15 7.91
C GLN A 68 1.33 10.82 7.57
N SER A 69 1.27 12.04 7.05
CA SER A 69 2.46 12.78 6.66
C SER A 69 3.42 12.85 7.86
N CYS A 70 4.72 13.00 7.61
CA CYS A 70 5.68 13.19 8.70
C CYS A 70 5.25 14.37 9.60
N GLU A 71 4.59 15.38 9.04
CA GLU A 71 3.96 16.48 9.76
C GLU A 71 2.79 16.05 10.66
N ASP A 72 1.91 15.14 10.22
CA ASP A 72 0.78 14.66 11.03
C ASP A 72 1.25 13.85 12.24
N GLN A 73 2.27 13.02 12.05
CA GLN A 73 2.87 12.25 13.13
C GLN A 73 3.67 13.13 14.11
N ALA A 74 4.14 14.28 13.64
CA ALA A 74 4.89 15.25 14.45
C ALA A 74 3.98 16.20 15.26
N ARG A 75 2.65 16.14 15.11
CA ARG A 75 1.72 17.05 15.81
C ARG A 75 1.71 16.86 17.33
N THR A 76 2.08 15.69 17.81
CA THR A 76 2.18 15.36 19.24
C THR A 76 3.56 15.65 19.83
N LEU A 77 4.52 16.04 18.98
CA LEU A 77 5.89 16.39 19.37
C LEU A 77 6.07 17.90 19.36
N SER A 78 6.94 18.40 20.22
CA SER A 78 7.28 19.83 20.32
C SER A 78 8.78 20.03 20.44
N GLY A 79 9.26 21.25 20.15
CA GLY A 79 10.67 21.60 20.30
C GLY A 79 11.62 20.75 19.44
N GLU A 80 12.78 20.41 19.99
CA GLU A 80 13.83 19.65 19.30
C GLU A 80 13.40 18.22 18.91
N ASP A 81 12.52 17.60 19.70
CA ASP A 81 12.02 16.25 19.39
C ASP A 81 11.18 16.23 18.11
N LYS A 82 10.38 17.29 17.89
CA LYS A 82 9.63 17.45 16.64
C LYS A 82 10.56 17.61 15.45
N VAL A 83 11.59 18.45 15.58
CA VAL A 83 12.56 18.73 14.51
C VAL A 83 13.33 17.47 14.14
N ARG A 84 13.83 16.74 15.15
CA ARG A 84 14.56 15.49 14.95
C ARG A 84 13.68 14.42 14.33
N PHE A 85 12.45 14.27 14.83
CA PHE A 85 11.48 13.31 14.31
C PHE A 85 11.13 13.60 12.85
N VAL A 86 10.80 14.84 12.47
CA VAL A 86 10.43 15.18 11.09
C VAL A 86 11.61 14.95 10.14
N ARG A 87 12.83 15.29 10.55
CA ARG A 87 14.05 15.03 9.76
C ARG A 87 14.25 13.54 9.51
N ASP A 88 14.21 12.74 10.56
CA ASP A 88 14.46 11.30 10.47
C ASP A 88 13.30 10.56 9.77
N CYS A 89 12.06 11.03 9.95
CA CYS A 89 10.88 10.56 9.23
C CYS A 89 11.00 10.84 7.73
N ASN A 90 11.36 12.07 7.35
CA ASN A 90 11.57 12.43 5.96
C ASN A 90 12.71 11.61 5.34
N ALA A 91 13.83 11.43 6.04
CA ALA A 91 14.96 10.63 5.57
C ALA A 91 14.62 9.14 5.34
N ARG A 92 13.69 8.58 6.12
CA ARG A 92 13.20 7.20 5.97
C ARG A 92 12.03 7.07 5.00
N SER A 93 11.46 8.20 4.55
CA SER A 93 10.38 8.21 3.58
C SER A 93 10.91 7.75 2.21
N PRO A 94 10.19 6.91 1.45
CA PRO A 94 10.62 6.42 0.14
C PRO A 94 10.84 7.55 -0.89
N ALA A 95 10.35 8.77 -0.59
CA ALA A 95 10.61 9.99 -1.35
C ALA A 95 12.02 10.58 -1.14
N ALA A 96 12.74 10.23 -0.07
CA ALA A 96 14.04 10.81 0.27
C ALA A 96 15.25 10.02 -0.25
N ALA A 97 15.04 8.82 -0.78
CA ALA A 97 16.12 8.10 -1.45
C ALA A 97 16.44 8.83 -2.77
N PRO A 98 17.73 9.04 -3.12
CA PRO A 98 18.12 9.81 -4.29
C PRO A 98 17.39 9.32 -5.53
N MET A 99 16.81 10.26 -6.27
CA MET A 99 16.08 9.95 -7.48
C MET A 99 17.09 9.53 -8.55
N PRO A 100 16.84 8.46 -9.33
CA PRO A 100 17.75 8.13 -10.43
C PRO A 100 17.80 9.31 -11.41
N GLN A 101 19.00 9.68 -11.87
CA GLN A 101 19.19 10.84 -12.75
C GLN A 101 18.29 10.77 -14.00
N SER A 102 18.03 9.57 -14.51
CA SER A 102 17.09 9.32 -15.61
C SER A 102 15.64 9.76 -15.33
N CYS A 103 15.18 9.71 -14.08
CA CYS A 103 13.88 10.26 -13.70
C CYS A 103 13.93 11.79 -13.63
N GLU A 104 15.05 12.39 -13.21
CA GLU A 104 15.16 13.84 -13.11
C GLU A 104 15.22 14.52 -14.49
N ASP A 105 15.95 13.94 -15.43
CA ASP A 105 16.04 14.41 -16.81
C ASP A 105 14.69 14.33 -17.54
N GLN A 106 13.93 13.25 -17.35
CA GLN A 106 12.58 13.10 -17.91
C GLN A 106 11.55 14.00 -17.23
N ALA A 107 11.70 14.28 -15.94
CA ALA A 107 10.81 15.21 -15.24
C ALA A 107 10.99 16.66 -15.69
N ARG A 108 12.13 17.01 -16.31
CA ARG A 108 12.39 18.35 -16.88
C ARG A 108 11.67 18.58 -18.22
N THR A 109 11.30 17.52 -18.94
CA THR A 109 10.52 17.60 -20.17
C THR A 109 9.01 17.61 -19.91
N LEU A 110 8.60 17.35 -18.66
CA LEU A 110 7.22 17.35 -18.21
C LEU A 110 6.93 18.60 -17.36
N SER A 111 5.67 19.04 -17.36
CA SER A 111 5.22 20.19 -16.58
C SER A 111 3.88 19.90 -15.91
N GLY A 112 3.54 20.69 -14.89
CA GLY A 112 2.24 20.62 -14.22
C GLY A 112 1.93 19.24 -13.63
N GLU A 113 0.71 18.78 -13.87
CA GLU A 113 0.17 17.55 -13.27
C GLU A 113 0.87 16.28 -13.78
N ASP A 114 1.35 16.30 -15.04
CA ASP A 114 2.07 15.18 -15.66
C ASP A 114 3.43 14.96 -15.00
N LYS A 115 4.14 16.05 -14.67
CA LYS A 115 5.39 15.97 -13.90
C LYS A 115 5.14 15.39 -12.52
N ALA A 116 4.10 15.86 -11.82
CA ALA A 116 3.77 15.36 -10.48
C ALA A 116 3.40 13.87 -10.50
N ARG A 117 2.66 13.42 -11.51
CA ARG A 117 2.30 12.00 -11.69
C ARG A 117 3.50 11.15 -12.07
N PHE A 118 4.35 11.64 -12.96
CA PHE A 118 5.58 10.96 -13.39
C PHE A 118 6.55 10.78 -12.21
N MET A 119 6.79 11.83 -11.42
CA MET A 119 7.66 11.79 -10.24
C MET A 119 7.17 10.76 -9.21
N ARG A 120 5.86 10.69 -8.95
CA ARG A 120 5.27 9.68 -8.06
C ARG A 120 5.46 8.25 -8.57
N ASN A 121 5.36 8.03 -9.88
CA ASN A 121 5.59 6.70 -10.47
C ASN A 121 7.09 6.33 -10.50
N CYS A 122 7.97 7.30 -10.72
CA CYS A 122 9.41 7.11 -10.72
C CYS A 122 9.92 6.69 -9.34
N THR A 123 9.39 7.28 -8.27
CA THR A 123 9.75 6.90 -6.89
C THR A 123 9.12 5.57 -6.44
N ALA A 124 7.96 5.21 -7.00
CA ALA A 124 7.26 3.95 -6.71
C ALA A 124 7.83 2.71 -7.43
N ARG A 125 8.69 2.89 -8.45
CA ARG A 125 9.31 1.80 -9.23
C ARG A 125 10.70 1.38 -8.73
N LYS A 126 11.11 1.80 -7.54
CA LYS A 126 12.32 1.26 -6.87
C LYS A 126 12.11 -0.20 -6.49
#